data_AF-A0A836TJ74-F1
#
_entry.id   AF-A0A836TJ74-F1
#
_cell.length_a   1.000
_cell.length_b   1.000
_cell.length_c   1.000
_cell.angle_alpha   90.00
_cell.angle_beta   90.00
_cell.angle_gamma   90.00
#
_symmetry.space_group_name_H-M   'P 1'
#
loop_
_entity.id
_entity.type
_entity.pdbx_description
1 polymer ?
#
loop_
_entity_poly.entity_id
_entity_poly.type
_entity_poly.pdbx_seq_one_letter_code
_entity_poly.pdbx_strand_id
1 'polypeptide(L)' 'IGIELEGCDFEEFEAVQYKVLNALLQSLKNTYPIQYVVGHSDIAPGRKTDPGPFFHWSKVAEKQIN' A
#
# COMPACT_ATOMS: atom_id res chain seq x y z
N ILE A 1 -7.95 -0.96 7.94
CA ILE A 1 -8.61 -1.59 6.77
C ILE A 1 -7.51 -2.35 6.02
N GLY A 2 -7.71 -3.63 5.70
CA GLY A 2 -6.76 -4.39 4.89
C GLY A 2 -7.06 -4.24 3.41
N ILE A 3 -6.04 -4.02 2.59
CA ILE A 3 -6.13 -3.95 1.13
C ILE A 3 -5.08 -4.89 0.57
N GLU A 4 -5.49 -5.84 -0.25
CA GLU A 4 -4.59 -6.78 -0.92
C GLU A 4 -4.45 -6.38 -2.39
N LEU A 5 -3.21 -6.38 -2.88
CA LEU A 5 -2.90 -6.32 -4.30
C LEU A 5 -2.38 -7.69 -4.71
N GLU A 6 -2.99 -8.29 -5.74
CA GLU A 6 -2.49 -9.55 -6.28
C GLU A 6 -1.08 -9.37 -6.86
N GLY A 7 -0.14 -10.21 -6.47
CA GLY A 7 1.26 -10.10 -6.86
C GLY A 7 2.12 -11.12 -6.14
N CYS A 8 3.44 -10.97 -6.26
CA CYS A 8 4.40 -11.80 -5.55
C CYS A 8 5.61 -10.98 -5.07
N ASP A 9 6.41 -11.57 -4.18
CA ASP A 9 7.57 -10.90 -3.58
C ASP A 9 8.76 -10.71 -4.56
N PHE A 10 8.61 -11.06 -5.84
CA PHE A 10 9.68 -11.13 -6.83
C PHE A 10 9.46 -10.30 -8.09
N GLU A 11 8.31 -9.62 -8.22
CA GLU A 11 7.93 -8.88 -9.43
C GLU A 11 7.29 -7.53 -9.09
N GLU A 12 7.45 -6.55 -9.97
CA GLU A 12 6.81 -5.24 -9.82
C GLU A 12 5.28 -5.34 -9.98
N PHE A 13 4.56 -4.63 -9.10
CA PHE A 13 3.13 -4.41 -9.27
C PHE A 13 2.84 -3.58 -10.53
N GLU A 14 1.74 -3.89 -11.19
CA GLU A 14 1.33 -3.23 -12.43
C GLU A 14 0.91 -1.78 -12.20
N ALA A 15 1.12 -0.92 -13.20
CA ALA A 15 0.70 0.48 -13.15
C ALA A 15 -0.81 0.65 -12.85
N VAL A 16 -1.65 -0.27 -13.33
CA VAL A 16 -3.10 -0.25 -13.07
C VAL A 16 -3.42 -0.48 -11.59
N GLN A 17 -2.65 -1.31 -10.89
CA GLN A 17 -2.86 -1.60 -9.48
C GLN A 17 -2.60 -0.36 -8.62
N TYR A 18 -1.51 0.39 -8.89
CA TYR A 18 -1.26 1.66 -8.23
C TYR A 18 -2.35 2.70 -8.51
N LYS A 19 -2.82 2.78 -9.76
CA LYS A 19 -3.91 3.71 -10.13
C LYS A 19 -5.17 3.43 -9.32
N VAL A 20 -5.59 2.18 -9.22
CA VAL A 20 -6.79 1.77 -8.48
C VAL A 20 -6.59 1.93 -6.98
N LEU A 21 -5.41 1.56 -6.45
CA LEU A 21 -5.06 1.74 -5.04
C LEU A 21 -5.17 3.21 -4.63
N ASN A 22 -4.60 4.13 -5.40
CA ASN A 22 -4.64 5.57 -5.09
C ASN A 22 -6.08 6.11 -5.06
N ALA A 23 -6.92 5.71 -6.02
CA ALA A 23 -8.34 6.11 -6.03
C ALA A 23 -9.10 5.55 -4.80
N LEU A 24 -8.82 4.31 -4.41
CA LEU A 24 -9.41 3.69 -3.22
C LEU A 24 -8.96 4.40 -1.94
N LEU A 25 -7.66 4.68 -1.79
CA LEU A 25 -7.11 5.38 -0.62
C LEU A 25 -7.73 6.77 -0.47
N GLN A 26 -7.90 7.52 -1.56
CA GLN A 26 -8.57 8.82 -1.54
C GLN A 26 -10.03 8.69 -1.06
N SER A 27 -10.78 7.73 -1.57
CA SER A 27 -12.17 7.48 -1.16
C SER A 27 -12.28 7.11 0.32
N LEU A 28 -11.38 6.26 0.81
CA LEU A 28 -11.36 5.84 2.21
C LEU A 28 -11.03 7.01 3.15
N LYS A 29 -10.08 7.88 2.78
CA LYS A 29 -9.74 9.08 3.58
C LYS A 29 -10.86 10.12 3.61
N ASN A 30 -11.65 10.23 2.54
CA ASN A 30 -12.82 11.11 2.53
C ASN A 30 -13.94 10.60 3.45
N THR A 31 -13.95 9.29 3.75
CA THR A 31 -15.01 8.64 4.55
C THR A 31 -14.60 8.46 6.01
N TYR A 32 -13.33 8.14 6.26
CA TYR A 32 -12.80 7.77 7.56
C TYR A 32 -11.60 8.64 7.93
N PRO A 33 -11.39 8.97 9.21
CA PRO A 33 -10.24 9.74 9.67
C PRO A 33 -8.95 8.90 9.68
N ILE A 34 -8.55 8.37 8.52
CA ILE A 34 -7.36 7.52 8.35
C ILE A 34 -6.12 8.39 8.49
N GLN A 35 -5.33 8.11 9.53
CA GLN A 35 -4.08 8.81 9.79
C GLN A 35 -2.88 8.14 9.13
N TYR A 36 -2.89 6.82 8.95
CA TYR A 36 -1.71 6.08 8.48
C TYR A 36 -2.08 5.09 7.37
N VAL A 37 -1.17 4.97 6.39
CA VAL A 37 -1.16 3.93 5.36
C VAL A 37 0.21 3.28 5.44
N VAL A 38 0.25 2.01 5.82
CA VAL A 38 1.48 1.26 6.12
C VAL A 38 1.43 -0.13 5.49
N GLY A 39 2.59 -0.73 5.28
CA GLY A 39 2.69 -2.12 4.85
C GLY A 39 2.41 -3.09 5.98
N HIS A 40 2.12 -4.35 5.63
CA HIS A 40 1.93 -5.39 6.64
C HIS A 40 3.23 -5.71 7.39
N SER A 41 4.36 -5.63 6.69
CA SER A 41 5.72 -5.74 7.23
C SER A 41 6.05 -4.66 8.27
N ASP A 42 5.50 -3.44 8.13
CA ASP A 42 5.69 -2.37 9.11
C ASP A 42 4.98 -2.66 10.44
N ILE A 43 3.83 -3.34 10.40
CA ILE A 43 3.03 -3.69 11.59
C ILE A 43 3.50 -5.02 12.22
N ALA A 44 4.05 -5.93 11.42
CA ALA A 44 4.43 -7.28 11.86
C ALA A 44 5.85 -7.67 11.40
N PRO A 45 6.89 -6.93 11.84
CA PRO A 45 8.28 -7.17 11.43
C PRO A 45 8.73 -8.58 11.81
N GLY A 46 9.42 -9.25 10.89
CA GLY A 46 9.92 -10.62 11.07
C GLY A 46 8.88 -11.73 10.90
N ARG A 47 7.58 -11.39 10.83
CA ARG A 47 6.49 -12.34 10.55
C ARG A 47 5.90 -12.20 9.15
N LYS A 48 5.88 -10.96 8.62
CA LYS A 48 5.27 -10.62 7.33
C LYS A 48 6.24 -9.83 6.47
N THR A 49 6.25 -10.13 5.18
CA THR A 49 7.13 -9.51 4.17
C THR A 49 6.38 -8.59 3.23
N ASP A 50 5.06 -8.78 3.07
CA ASP A 50 4.21 -7.98 2.21
C ASP A 50 4.10 -6.51 2.68
N PRO A 51 3.97 -5.53 1.76
CA PRO A 51 3.80 -5.69 0.30
C PRO A 51 5.11 -5.97 -0.46
N GLY A 52 6.22 -6.18 0.25
CA GLY A 52 7.48 -6.62 -0.34
C GLY A 52 8.31 -5.50 -0.99
N PRO A 53 9.55 -5.81 -1.40
CA PRO A 53 10.49 -4.82 -1.93
C PRO A 53 10.08 -4.26 -3.31
N PHE A 54 9.22 -4.96 -4.03
CA PHE A 54 8.71 -4.54 -5.35
C PHE A 54 7.46 -3.66 -5.27
N PHE A 55 6.96 -3.40 -4.07
CA PHE A 55 5.97 -2.37 -3.84
C PHE A 55 6.64 -1.00 -3.72
N HIS A 56 6.43 -0.16 -4.73
CA HIS A 56 6.99 1.17 -4.80
C HIS A 56 6.10 2.19 -4.11
N TRP A 57 6.39 2.46 -2.83
CA TRP A 57 5.72 3.50 -2.05
C TRP A 57 5.74 4.89 -2.71
N SER A 58 6.72 5.19 -3.56
CA SER A 58 6.76 6.44 -4.35
C SER A 58 5.63 6.57 -5.38
N LYS A 59 5.03 5.45 -5.80
CA LYS A 59 3.87 5.42 -6.72
C LYS A 59 2.54 5.58 -5.95
N VAL A 60 2.56 5.61 -4.62
CA VAL A 60 1.40 5.87 -3.76
C VAL A 60 1.31 7.37 -3.49
N ALA A 61 0.24 8.01 -3.97
CA ALA A 61 0.06 9.47 -3.90
C ALA A 61 -0.02 10.00 -2.45
N GLU A 62 -0.41 9.12 -1.53
CA GLU A 62 -0.70 9.44 -0.13
C GLU A 62 0.48 9.15 0.81
N LYS A 63 1.69 8.91 0.28
CA LYS A 63 2.83 8.58 1.12
C LYS A 63 3.07 9.71 2.13
N GLN A 64 2.88 9.41 3.41
CA GLN A 64 3.36 10.28 4.47
C GLN A 64 4.87 10.10 4.57
N ILE A 65 5.57 11.17 4.24
CA ILE A 65 6.98 11.34 4.56
C ILE A 65 7.02 11.67 6.05
N ASN A 66 7.76 10.89 6.82
CA ASN A 66 8.16 11.29 8.18
C ASN A 66 9.10 12.49 8.09
#